data_AF-A0AAD9Z4S7-F1
#
_entry.id   AF-A0AAD9Z4S7-F1
#
_cell.length_a   1.000
_cell.length_b   1.000
_cell.length_c   1.000
_cell.angle_alpha   90.00
_cell.angle_beta   90.00
_cell.angle_gamma   90.00
#
_symmetry.space_group_name_H-M   'P 1'
#
loop_
_entity.id
_entity.type
_entity.pdbx_description
1 polymer ?
#
loop_
_entity_poly.entity_id
_entity_poly.type
_entity_poly.pdbx_seq_one_letter_code
_entity_poly.pdbx_strand_id
1 'polypeptide(L)'
;MKQLTALTQPSPEDLRKEIRKCRTMTKSPFAVNLTLLPALVPPDYHAYARVIIEEGIRIVETAGNSPGPVIKQLKAAKCTILHKCTTIRHAQSAIKLGVDFLSIDGFECAGHVGESDITNFILLSRARQSLGVPFIASGGFADGQGLAAALSLGAEGINMGTRFMCTIEAPIHQKVKEAIVYAQETDTELVLRRWKNTSRLFANKVAKEAVKVERESTSGKFEDVAPYVSGKRGREVFINGDVDYGVWTAGQVIGLIHDIPSCKELVERIEREAEETIKKAGSLIVGGGSSADPPPGEVGEKMNSPGAEIWGVGQSKL
;
A
#
# COMPACT_ATOMS: atom_id res chain seq x y z
N MET A 1 6.60 -9.74 -5.11
CA MET A 1 6.61 -9.73 -6.59
C MET A 1 7.23 -8.42 -7.08
N LYS A 2 8.13 -8.44 -8.07
CA LYS A 2 8.70 -7.21 -8.66
C LYS A 2 7.74 -6.62 -9.68
N GLN A 3 7.68 -5.29 -9.78
CA GLN A 3 6.79 -4.58 -10.70
C GLN A 3 7.53 -3.49 -11.49
N LEU A 4 7.23 -3.38 -12.78
CA LEU A 4 7.61 -2.27 -13.64
C LEU A 4 6.40 -1.36 -13.83
N THR A 5 6.56 -0.04 -13.71
CA THR A 5 5.44 0.90 -13.89
C THR A 5 5.31 1.32 -15.35
N ALA A 6 4.16 1.10 -15.97
CA ALA A 6 3.95 1.40 -17.38
C ALA A 6 4.07 2.90 -17.70
N LEU A 7 3.42 3.74 -16.89
CA LEU A 7 3.30 5.17 -17.15
C LEU A 7 4.48 6.02 -16.67
N THR A 8 5.55 5.39 -16.16
CA THR A 8 6.85 6.08 -16.07
C THR A 8 7.52 6.17 -17.45
N GLN A 9 7.09 5.32 -18.39
CA GLN A 9 7.55 5.33 -19.77
C GLN A 9 6.64 6.26 -20.60
N PRO A 10 7.21 7.16 -21.41
CA PRO A 10 6.45 8.20 -22.10
C PRO A 10 5.62 7.69 -23.29
N SER A 11 5.88 6.46 -23.76
CA SER A 11 5.13 5.84 -24.84
C SER A 11 5.01 4.31 -24.64
N PRO A 12 4.07 3.64 -25.33
CA PRO A 12 4.00 2.18 -25.35
C PRO A 12 5.29 1.53 -25.85
N GLU A 13 6.00 2.12 -26.81
CA GLU A 13 7.25 1.56 -27.31
C GLU A 13 8.39 1.70 -26.30
N ASP A 14 8.40 2.77 -25.50
CA ASP A 14 9.37 2.89 -24.40
C ASP A 14 9.06 1.91 -23.26
N LEU A 15 7.78 1.58 -23.02
CA LEU A 15 7.42 0.44 -22.17
C LEU A 15 7.98 -0.87 -22.73
N ARG A 16 7.89 -1.11 -24.03
CA ARG A 16 8.45 -2.31 -24.67
C ARG A 16 9.96 -2.42 -24.41
N LYS A 17 10.69 -1.32 -24.62
CA LYS A 17 12.14 -1.24 -24.35
C LYS A 17 12.45 -1.51 -22.88
N GLU A 18 11.72 -0.91 -21.95
CA GLU A 18 11.99 -1.10 -20.51
C GLU A 18 11.65 -2.54 -20.05
N ILE A 19 10.60 -3.17 -20.59
CA ILE A 19 10.31 -4.60 -20.35
C ILE A 19 11.49 -5.47 -20.81
N ARG A 20 12.00 -5.23 -22.02
CA ARG A 20 13.15 -5.99 -22.56
C ARG A 20 14.42 -5.76 -21.76
N LYS A 21 14.67 -4.53 -21.32
CA LYS A 21 15.78 -4.20 -20.42
C LYS A 21 15.63 -4.89 -19.07
N CYS A 22 14.45 -4.90 -18.46
CA CYS A 22 14.23 -5.60 -17.19
C CYS A 22 14.56 -7.11 -17.32
N ARG A 23 14.22 -7.74 -18.45
CA ARG A 23 14.56 -9.15 -18.74
C ARG A 23 16.06 -9.42 -18.84
N THR A 24 16.89 -8.43 -19.17
CA THR A 24 18.35 -8.62 -19.15
C THR A 24 18.89 -8.66 -17.72
N MET A 25 18.13 -8.14 -16.75
CA MET A 25 18.52 -8.04 -15.34
C MET A 25 17.95 -9.18 -14.48
N THR A 26 16.94 -9.91 -14.96
CA THR A 26 16.35 -11.03 -14.21
C THR A 26 15.71 -12.09 -15.11
N LYS A 27 15.84 -13.36 -14.69
CA LYS A 27 15.12 -14.51 -15.27
C LYS A 27 13.79 -14.79 -14.57
N SER A 28 13.56 -14.21 -13.40
CA SER A 28 12.32 -14.40 -12.65
C SER A 28 11.17 -13.61 -13.28
N PRO A 29 9.92 -14.10 -13.19
CA PRO A 29 8.75 -13.33 -13.62
C PRO A 29 8.64 -11.99 -12.87
N PHE A 30 8.18 -10.97 -13.58
CA PHE A 30 7.80 -9.68 -13.01
C PHE A 30 6.45 -9.24 -13.59
N ALA A 31 5.78 -8.36 -12.85
CA ALA A 31 4.51 -7.77 -13.26
C ALA A 31 4.71 -6.38 -13.86
N VAL A 32 3.68 -5.89 -14.55
CA VAL A 32 3.59 -4.48 -14.98
C VAL A 32 2.42 -3.81 -14.27
N ASN A 33 2.64 -2.66 -13.65
CA ASN A 33 1.58 -1.78 -13.15
C ASN A 33 1.07 -0.87 -14.29
N LEU A 34 -0.24 -0.82 -14.49
CA LEU A 34 -0.93 0.10 -15.39
C LEU A 34 -1.98 0.89 -14.60
N THR A 35 -1.60 2.10 -14.18
CA THR A 35 -2.46 2.98 -13.37
C THR A 35 -3.32 3.89 -14.26
N LEU A 36 -4.63 3.90 -14.03
CA LEU A 36 -5.64 4.65 -14.78
C LEU A 36 -6.04 5.90 -13.99
N LEU A 37 -5.12 6.87 -13.90
CA LEU A 37 -5.36 8.12 -13.17
C LEU A 37 -6.19 9.11 -13.99
N PRO A 38 -6.98 9.97 -13.33
CA PRO A 38 -7.49 11.19 -13.95
C PRO A 38 -6.31 12.01 -14.48
N ALA A 39 -6.30 12.30 -15.79
CA ALA A 39 -5.28 13.08 -16.45
C ALA A 39 -5.91 14.06 -17.44
N LEU A 40 -5.33 15.27 -17.55
CA LEU A 40 -5.74 16.25 -18.56
C LEU A 40 -5.61 15.70 -19.99
N VAL A 41 -4.55 14.93 -20.22
CA VAL A 41 -4.31 14.20 -21.46
C VAL A 41 -4.14 12.72 -21.09
N PRO A 42 -5.18 11.89 -21.23
CA PRO A 42 -5.09 10.48 -20.88
C PRO A 42 -4.14 9.75 -21.85
N PRO A 43 -3.21 8.91 -21.34
CA PRO A 43 -2.43 8.01 -22.18
C PRO A 43 -3.32 7.02 -22.96
N ASP A 44 -2.80 6.48 -24.06
CA ASP A 44 -3.45 5.37 -24.76
C ASP A 44 -3.29 4.06 -23.97
N TYR A 45 -4.12 3.87 -22.94
CA TYR A 45 -4.09 2.70 -22.08
C TYR A 45 -4.24 1.38 -22.86
N HIS A 46 -4.96 1.37 -23.99
CA HIS A 46 -5.13 0.20 -24.83
C HIS A 46 -3.85 -0.17 -25.56
N ALA A 47 -3.08 0.80 -26.03
CA ALA A 47 -1.76 0.57 -26.61
C ALA A 47 -0.74 0.07 -25.57
N TYR A 48 -0.73 0.64 -24.36
CA TYR A 48 0.10 0.11 -23.26
C TYR A 48 -0.29 -1.34 -22.92
N ALA A 49 -1.59 -1.64 -22.76
CA ALA A 49 -2.07 -3.00 -22.51
C ALA A 49 -1.70 -3.97 -23.65
N ARG A 50 -1.72 -3.51 -24.91
CA ARG A 50 -1.27 -4.31 -26.06
C ARG A 50 0.21 -4.67 -25.96
N VAL A 51 1.08 -3.71 -25.64
CA VAL A 51 2.52 -3.99 -25.44
C VAL A 51 2.76 -4.97 -24.31
N ILE A 52 2.04 -4.84 -23.19
CA ILE A 52 2.10 -5.79 -22.06
C ILE A 52 1.79 -7.21 -22.55
N ILE A 53 0.74 -7.37 -23.35
CA ILE A 53 0.31 -8.66 -23.92
C ILE A 53 1.35 -9.20 -24.93
N GLU A 54 1.76 -8.38 -25.90
CA GLU A 54 2.70 -8.76 -26.96
C GLU A 54 4.06 -9.17 -26.40
N GLU A 55 4.55 -8.48 -25.38
CA GLU A 55 5.81 -8.84 -24.71
C GLU A 55 5.63 -10.03 -23.76
N GLY A 56 4.42 -10.60 -23.58
CA GLY A 56 4.19 -11.81 -22.81
C GLY A 56 4.25 -11.62 -21.29
N ILE A 57 3.88 -10.43 -20.79
CA ILE A 57 3.72 -10.21 -19.35
C ILE A 57 2.48 -10.95 -18.86
N ARG A 58 2.68 -11.83 -17.87
CA ARG A 58 1.60 -12.69 -17.35
C ARG A 58 0.79 -12.07 -16.22
N ILE A 59 1.37 -11.14 -15.47
CA ILE A 59 0.75 -10.55 -14.28
C ILE A 59 0.71 -9.03 -14.45
N VAL A 60 -0.47 -8.45 -14.30
CA VAL A 60 -0.69 -7.02 -14.44
C VAL A 60 -1.36 -6.47 -13.19
N GLU A 61 -0.74 -5.47 -12.56
CA GLU A 61 -1.42 -4.68 -11.54
C GLU A 61 -2.15 -3.52 -12.22
N THR A 62 -3.44 -3.38 -11.96
CA THR A 62 -4.23 -2.22 -12.42
C THR A 62 -4.67 -1.41 -11.21
N ALA A 63 -4.81 -0.10 -11.39
CA ALA A 63 -5.25 0.83 -10.35
C ALA A 63 -6.01 2.00 -11.00
N GLY A 64 -6.78 2.74 -10.21
CA GLY A 64 -7.49 3.93 -10.69
C GLY A 64 -8.88 3.64 -11.29
N ASN A 65 -9.43 4.62 -12.00
CA ASN A 65 -10.84 4.64 -12.38
C ASN A 65 -11.11 3.92 -13.69
N SER A 66 -12.35 3.43 -13.85
CA SER A 66 -12.86 2.83 -15.09
C SER A 66 -11.97 1.72 -15.71
N PRO A 67 -11.55 0.70 -14.94
CA PRO A 67 -10.61 -0.30 -15.42
C PRO A 67 -11.22 -1.33 -16.39
N GLY A 68 -12.54 -1.33 -16.58
CA GLY A 68 -13.27 -2.35 -17.34
C GLY A 68 -12.72 -2.65 -18.74
N PRO A 69 -12.51 -1.65 -19.62
CA PRO A 69 -11.98 -1.89 -20.97
C PRO A 69 -10.59 -2.53 -20.98
N VAL A 70 -9.69 -2.04 -20.12
CA VAL A 70 -8.32 -2.55 -19.98
C VAL A 70 -8.32 -3.96 -19.37
N ILE A 71 -9.09 -4.18 -18.31
CA ILE A 71 -9.26 -5.50 -17.69
C ILE A 71 -9.77 -6.50 -18.72
N LYS A 72 -10.82 -6.15 -19.50
CA LYS A 72 -11.37 -7.04 -20.53
C LYS A 72 -10.32 -7.42 -21.58
N GLN A 73 -9.53 -6.46 -22.04
CA GLN A 73 -8.44 -6.71 -22.99
C GLN A 73 -7.38 -7.66 -22.41
N LEU A 74 -6.93 -7.42 -21.17
CA LEU A 74 -5.93 -8.23 -20.49
C LEU A 74 -6.44 -9.65 -20.17
N LYS A 75 -7.70 -9.80 -19.73
CA LYS A 75 -8.31 -11.11 -19.48
C LYS A 75 -8.48 -11.92 -20.75
N ALA A 76 -8.80 -11.27 -21.89
CA ALA A 76 -8.87 -11.97 -23.19
C ALA A 76 -7.52 -12.60 -23.58
N ALA A 77 -6.41 -12.00 -23.15
CA ALA A 77 -5.06 -12.54 -23.31
C ALA A 77 -4.63 -13.49 -22.16
N LYS A 78 -5.54 -13.83 -21.24
CA LYS A 78 -5.30 -14.70 -20.07
C LYS A 78 -4.24 -14.17 -19.10
N CYS A 79 -4.05 -12.85 -19.02
CA CYS A 79 -3.25 -12.25 -17.96
C CYS A 79 -3.93 -12.47 -16.60
N THR A 80 -3.11 -12.75 -15.57
CA THR A 80 -3.51 -12.65 -14.17
C THR A 80 -3.55 -11.18 -13.77
N ILE A 81 -4.67 -10.73 -13.23
CA ILE A 81 -4.90 -9.32 -12.89
C ILE A 81 -5.01 -9.16 -11.38
N LEU A 82 -4.13 -8.31 -10.85
CA LEU A 82 -4.23 -7.74 -9.51
C LEU A 82 -4.86 -6.34 -9.64
N HIS A 83 -5.98 -6.07 -8.97
CA HIS A 83 -6.57 -4.73 -8.99
C HIS A 83 -6.52 -4.04 -7.63
N LYS A 84 -5.95 -2.84 -7.61
CA LYS A 84 -5.74 -2.04 -6.40
C LYS A 84 -6.94 -1.15 -6.10
N CYS A 85 -7.45 -1.27 -4.88
CA CYS A 85 -8.70 -0.66 -4.43
C CYS A 85 -8.53 -0.03 -3.04
N THR A 86 -9.11 1.16 -2.85
CA THR A 86 -9.17 1.85 -1.55
C THR A 86 -10.47 1.59 -0.77
N THR A 87 -11.45 0.90 -1.39
CA THR A 87 -12.74 0.59 -0.75
C THR A 87 -13.24 -0.81 -1.11
N ILE A 88 -14.03 -1.40 -0.20
CA ILE A 88 -14.69 -2.69 -0.43
C ILE A 88 -15.64 -2.65 -1.63
N ARG A 89 -16.34 -1.53 -1.84
CA ARG A 89 -17.25 -1.35 -2.99
C ARG A 89 -16.50 -1.44 -4.32
N HIS A 90 -15.33 -0.79 -4.42
CA HIS A 90 -14.50 -0.84 -5.62
C HIS A 90 -13.93 -2.24 -5.83
N ALA A 91 -13.46 -2.89 -4.75
CA ALA A 91 -13.00 -4.27 -4.78
C ALA A 91 -14.08 -5.23 -5.31
N GLN A 92 -15.31 -5.15 -4.81
CA GLN A 92 -16.44 -5.95 -5.31
C GLN A 92 -16.77 -5.67 -6.78
N SER A 93 -16.62 -4.42 -7.22
CA SER A 93 -16.82 -4.05 -8.63
C SER A 93 -15.73 -4.66 -9.52
N ALA A 94 -14.48 -4.70 -9.06
CA ALA A 94 -13.38 -5.33 -9.76
C ALA A 94 -13.53 -6.86 -9.84
N ILE A 95 -14.03 -7.51 -8.79
CA ILE A 95 -14.36 -8.95 -8.80
C ILE A 95 -15.35 -9.26 -9.92
N LYS A 96 -16.39 -8.44 -10.09
CA LYS A 96 -17.37 -8.60 -11.19
C LYS A 96 -16.75 -8.45 -12.59
N LEU A 97 -15.61 -7.77 -12.70
CA LEU A 97 -14.83 -7.66 -13.94
C LEU A 97 -13.87 -8.84 -14.16
N GLY A 98 -13.80 -9.79 -13.22
CA GLY A 98 -13.02 -11.03 -13.34
C GLY A 98 -11.55 -10.88 -12.99
N VAL A 99 -11.18 -9.93 -12.12
CA VAL A 99 -9.82 -9.85 -11.56
C VAL A 99 -9.50 -11.10 -10.73
N ASP A 100 -8.23 -11.47 -10.69
CA ASP A 100 -7.79 -12.72 -10.05
C ASP A 100 -7.42 -12.50 -8.57
N PHE A 101 -6.82 -11.35 -8.26
CA PHE A 101 -6.46 -10.94 -6.90
C PHE A 101 -6.75 -9.45 -6.71
N LEU A 102 -6.84 -9.03 -5.45
CA LEU A 102 -6.99 -7.62 -5.09
C LEU A 102 -5.78 -7.11 -4.30
N SER A 103 -5.48 -5.83 -4.44
CA SER A 103 -4.57 -5.11 -3.55
C SER A 103 -5.43 -4.11 -2.78
N ILE A 104 -5.55 -4.29 -1.47
CA ILE A 104 -6.39 -3.46 -0.61
C ILE A 104 -5.53 -2.38 0.01
N ASP A 105 -5.74 -1.14 -0.42
CA ASP A 105 -4.92 0.02 -0.07
C ASP A 105 -5.59 0.80 1.06
N GLY A 106 -5.00 0.72 2.25
CA GLY A 106 -5.45 1.45 3.43
C GLY A 106 -5.07 2.93 3.40
N PHE A 107 -5.68 3.71 4.28
CA PHE A 107 -5.44 5.16 4.41
C PHE A 107 -3.96 5.56 4.62
N GLU A 108 -3.16 4.65 5.16
CA GLU A 108 -1.72 4.83 5.41
C GLU A 108 -0.88 4.88 4.12
N CYS A 109 -1.45 4.50 2.96
CA CYS A 109 -0.73 4.34 1.71
C CYS A 109 -0.15 5.66 1.17
N ALA A 110 0.90 5.53 0.34
CA ALA A 110 1.45 6.64 -0.43
C ALA A 110 0.62 6.85 -1.71
N GLY A 111 0.53 8.08 -2.21
CA GLY A 111 -0.26 8.36 -3.41
C GLY A 111 -1.76 8.44 -3.10
N HIS A 112 -2.62 7.95 -3.99
CA HIS A 112 -4.06 8.17 -3.88
C HIS A 112 -4.68 7.29 -2.79
N VAL A 113 -5.08 7.89 -1.67
CA VAL A 113 -5.64 7.17 -0.50
C VAL A 113 -7.16 6.96 -0.59
N GLY A 114 -7.82 7.54 -1.60
CA GLY A 114 -9.28 7.61 -1.67
C GLY A 114 -9.84 8.66 -0.71
N GLU A 115 -11.15 8.58 -0.44
CA GLU A 115 -11.88 9.63 0.29
C GLU A 115 -12.61 9.13 1.53
N SER A 116 -12.35 7.88 1.95
CA SER A 116 -13.07 7.24 3.05
C SER A 116 -12.28 7.17 4.35
N ASP A 117 -10.99 7.49 4.34
CA ASP A 117 -10.10 7.53 5.50
C ASP A 117 -10.11 6.24 6.35
N ILE A 118 -10.34 5.09 5.72
CA ILE A 118 -10.37 3.78 6.40
C ILE A 118 -8.95 3.21 6.43
N THR A 119 -8.42 3.07 7.64
CA THR A 119 -7.10 2.46 7.89
C THR A 119 -7.10 0.96 7.63
N ASN A 120 -5.92 0.39 7.43
CA ASN A 120 -5.79 -1.03 7.10
C ASN A 120 -6.32 -1.96 8.18
N PHE A 121 -6.27 -1.57 9.46
CA PHE A 121 -6.81 -2.39 10.55
C PHE A 121 -8.29 -2.75 10.34
N ILE A 122 -9.09 -1.78 9.89
CA ILE A 122 -10.51 -1.99 9.58
C ILE A 122 -10.69 -2.47 8.14
N LEU A 123 -10.00 -1.88 7.16
CA LEU A 123 -10.22 -2.16 5.75
C LEU A 123 -9.89 -3.63 5.40
N LEU A 124 -8.77 -4.17 5.90
CA LEU A 124 -8.37 -5.55 5.66
C LEU A 124 -9.31 -6.55 6.35
N SER A 125 -9.73 -6.25 7.58
CA SER A 125 -10.74 -7.04 8.29
C SER A 125 -12.05 -7.12 7.50
N ARG A 126 -12.49 -6.00 6.93
CA ARG A 126 -13.69 -5.95 6.07
C ARG A 126 -13.48 -6.68 4.75
N ALA A 127 -12.29 -6.59 4.16
CA ALA A 127 -11.91 -7.32 2.95
C ALA A 127 -12.03 -8.84 3.15
N ARG A 128 -11.40 -9.38 4.19
CA ARG A 128 -11.49 -10.79 4.59
C ARG A 128 -12.93 -11.27 4.75
N GLN A 129 -13.79 -10.46 5.36
CA GLN A 129 -15.18 -10.83 5.63
C GLN A 129 -16.09 -10.83 4.38
N SER A 130 -15.72 -10.13 3.30
CA SER A 130 -16.70 -9.76 2.26
C SER A 130 -16.29 -10.03 0.81
N LEU A 131 -15.00 -10.23 0.52
CA LEU A 131 -14.53 -10.30 -0.87
C LEU A 131 -14.55 -11.72 -1.44
N GLY A 132 -14.29 -12.75 -0.63
CA GLY A 132 -14.26 -14.16 -1.06
C GLY A 132 -13.17 -14.51 -2.09
N VAL A 133 -12.44 -13.52 -2.60
CA VAL A 133 -11.24 -13.67 -3.43
C VAL A 133 -10.01 -13.29 -2.61
N PRO A 134 -8.82 -13.85 -2.92
CA PRO A 134 -7.64 -13.52 -2.14
C PRO A 134 -7.15 -12.10 -2.44
N PHE A 135 -6.52 -11.48 -1.44
CA PHE A 135 -6.03 -10.11 -1.53
C PHE A 135 -4.70 -9.94 -0.81
N ILE A 136 -3.91 -8.97 -1.27
CA ILE A 136 -2.73 -8.48 -0.56
C ILE A 136 -3.04 -7.16 0.14
N ALA A 137 -2.40 -6.91 1.27
CA ALA A 137 -2.52 -5.67 2.01
C ALA A 137 -1.54 -4.62 1.48
N SER A 138 -1.97 -3.37 1.34
CA SER A 138 -1.16 -2.29 0.77
C SER A 138 -1.30 -1.01 1.61
N GLY A 139 -0.19 -0.30 1.80
CA GLY A 139 -0.11 0.91 2.64
C GLY A 139 0.26 0.62 4.11
N GLY A 140 1.26 1.32 4.65
CA GLY A 140 1.63 1.16 6.07
C GLY A 140 2.53 -0.04 6.41
N PHE A 141 3.06 -0.78 5.43
CA PHE A 141 3.92 -1.97 5.66
C PHE A 141 5.37 -1.72 5.26
N ALA A 142 6.33 -2.07 6.15
CA ALA A 142 7.77 -1.92 5.91
C ALA A 142 8.64 -3.07 6.45
N ASP A 143 8.13 -3.93 7.34
CA ASP A 143 8.88 -4.94 8.08
C ASP A 143 8.09 -6.27 8.20
N GLY A 144 8.69 -7.27 8.86
CA GLY A 144 8.06 -8.57 9.06
C GLY A 144 6.89 -8.54 10.04
N GLN A 145 6.87 -7.63 11.00
CA GLN A 145 5.75 -7.45 11.94
C GLN A 145 4.50 -7.00 11.18
N GLY A 146 4.66 -6.05 10.25
CA GLY A 146 3.61 -5.62 9.34
C GLY A 146 3.11 -6.77 8.46
N LEU A 147 4.00 -7.61 7.92
CA LEU A 147 3.61 -8.81 7.17
C LEU A 147 2.80 -9.78 8.04
N ALA A 148 3.29 -10.11 9.24
CA ALA A 148 2.60 -11.01 10.17
C ALA A 148 1.19 -10.48 10.55
N ALA A 149 1.07 -9.17 10.78
CA ALA A 149 -0.21 -8.52 11.05
C ALA A 149 -1.16 -8.62 9.84
N ALA A 150 -0.68 -8.34 8.63
CA ALA A 150 -1.47 -8.44 7.40
C ALA A 150 -2.01 -9.87 7.17
N LEU A 151 -1.14 -10.88 7.34
CA LEU A 151 -1.54 -12.30 7.25
C LEU A 151 -2.61 -12.64 8.29
N SER A 152 -2.44 -12.17 9.52
CA SER A 152 -3.42 -12.38 10.61
C SER A 152 -4.78 -11.71 10.33
N LEU A 153 -4.79 -10.60 9.57
CA LEU A 153 -6.00 -9.92 9.12
C LEU A 153 -6.63 -10.54 7.85
N GLY A 154 -6.01 -11.60 7.31
CA GLY A 154 -6.52 -12.40 6.20
C GLY A 154 -5.99 -12.02 4.82
N ALA A 155 -4.94 -11.21 4.73
CA ALA A 155 -4.25 -10.98 3.46
C ALA A 155 -3.32 -12.17 3.13
N GLU A 156 -2.97 -12.33 1.86
CA GLU A 156 -2.03 -13.34 1.34
C GLU A 156 -0.59 -12.79 1.19
N GLY A 157 -0.36 -11.57 1.68
CA GLY A 157 0.92 -10.88 1.58
C GLY A 157 0.77 -9.37 1.66
N ILE A 158 1.89 -8.66 1.49
CA ILE A 158 1.94 -7.20 1.53
C ILE A 158 2.48 -6.60 0.23
N ASN A 159 1.99 -5.42 -0.12
CA ASN A 159 2.52 -4.52 -1.12
C ASN A 159 3.19 -3.32 -0.45
N MET A 160 4.39 -2.96 -0.90
CA MET A 160 5.16 -1.86 -0.34
C MET A 160 5.63 -0.94 -1.47
N GLY A 161 5.51 0.38 -1.26
CA GLY A 161 6.08 1.39 -2.15
C GLY A 161 7.27 2.08 -1.48
N THR A 162 6.97 2.88 -0.44
CA THR A 162 7.96 3.68 0.29
C THR A 162 9.16 2.87 0.78
N ARG A 163 8.95 1.66 1.33
CA ARG A 163 10.04 0.78 1.79
C ARG A 163 11.04 0.41 0.69
N PHE A 164 10.57 0.20 -0.54
CA PHE A 164 11.44 -0.13 -1.68
C PHE A 164 12.12 1.11 -2.29
N MET A 165 11.72 2.33 -1.95
CA MET A 165 12.52 3.52 -2.29
C MET A 165 13.84 3.53 -1.50
N CYS A 166 13.84 3.01 -0.27
CA CYS A 166 15.02 2.87 0.58
C CYS A 166 15.67 1.50 0.44
N THR A 167 16.10 1.17 -0.78
CA THR A 167 16.99 0.04 -1.06
C THR A 167 18.13 0.47 -1.96
N ILE A 168 19.24 -0.27 -1.97
CA ILE A 168 20.42 0.06 -2.78
C ILE A 168 20.07 0.13 -4.27
N GLU A 169 19.26 -0.80 -4.76
CA GLU A 169 18.91 -0.97 -6.17
C GLU A 169 17.86 0.04 -6.66
N ALA A 170 17.16 0.74 -5.76
CA ALA A 170 16.19 1.76 -6.14
C ALA A 170 16.87 2.87 -6.95
N PRO A 171 16.45 3.15 -8.20
CA PRO A 171 17.12 4.08 -9.11
C PRO A 171 16.68 5.54 -8.83
N ILE A 172 16.86 5.98 -7.58
CA ILE A 172 16.56 7.33 -7.12
C ILE A 172 17.76 7.91 -6.40
N HIS A 173 17.84 9.23 -6.38
CA HIS A 173 18.94 9.94 -5.76
C HIS A 173 19.07 9.60 -4.25
N GLN A 174 20.31 9.44 -3.79
CA GLN A 174 20.63 9.03 -2.42
C GLN A 174 19.99 9.92 -1.33
N LYS A 175 20.04 11.24 -1.52
CA LYS A 175 19.37 12.23 -0.65
C LYS A 175 17.87 11.97 -0.42
N VAL A 176 17.15 11.40 -1.39
CA VAL A 176 15.73 11.06 -1.22
C VAL A 176 15.58 9.87 -0.26
N LYS A 177 16.47 8.87 -0.38
CA LYS A 177 16.51 7.71 0.53
C LYS A 177 16.84 8.16 1.95
N GLU A 178 17.83 9.04 2.09
CA GLU A 178 18.21 9.63 3.39
C GLU A 178 17.07 10.44 4.00
N ALA A 179 16.38 11.28 3.21
CA ALA A 179 15.23 12.03 3.70
C ALA A 179 14.11 11.13 4.23
N ILE A 180 13.87 9.98 3.61
CA ILE A 180 12.92 8.98 4.15
C ILE A 180 13.44 8.39 5.47
N VAL A 181 14.73 8.01 5.54
CA VAL A 181 15.32 7.41 6.75
C VAL A 181 15.30 8.36 7.95
N TYR A 182 15.41 9.67 7.73
CA TYR A 182 15.36 10.67 8.79
C TYR A 182 13.94 11.15 9.14
N ALA A 183 12.93 10.77 8.36
CA ALA A 183 11.56 11.24 8.54
C ALA A 183 10.83 10.51 9.67
N GLN A 184 9.84 11.19 10.23
CA GLN A 184 8.89 10.64 11.19
C GLN A 184 7.58 10.28 10.48
N GLU A 185 6.74 9.45 11.09
CA GLU A 185 5.43 9.05 10.58
C GLU A 185 4.47 10.23 10.32
N THR A 186 4.74 11.37 10.96
CA THR A 186 4.02 12.64 10.78
C THR A 186 4.49 13.46 9.59
N ASP A 187 5.61 13.10 8.94
CA ASP A 187 6.20 13.87 7.83
C ASP A 187 5.56 13.53 6.47
N THR A 188 4.24 13.36 6.45
CA THR A 188 3.43 13.25 5.23
C THR A 188 2.28 14.24 5.24
N GLU A 189 1.88 14.72 4.06
CA GLU A 189 0.73 15.61 3.87
C GLU A 189 -0.32 14.92 3.00
N LEU A 190 -1.60 15.17 3.32
CA LEU A 190 -2.71 14.88 2.41
C LEU A 190 -3.03 16.14 1.62
N VAL A 191 -2.79 16.08 0.32
CA VAL A 191 -3.12 17.14 -0.63
C VAL A 191 -4.32 16.76 -1.49
N LEU A 192 -4.95 17.76 -2.09
CA LEU A 192 -6.03 17.64 -3.07
C LEU A 192 -7.35 17.08 -2.53
N ARG A 193 -7.60 17.17 -1.22
CA ARG A 193 -8.83 16.67 -0.58
C ARG A 193 -10.06 17.41 -1.10
N ARG A 194 -9.95 18.73 -1.24
CA ARG A 194 -11.00 19.62 -1.76
C ARG A 194 -11.54 19.16 -3.11
N TRP A 195 -10.70 18.58 -3.96
CA TRP A 195 -11.05 18.12 -5.30
C TRP A 195 -11.35 16.62 -5.38
N LYS A 196 -11.49 15.93 -4.25
CA LYS A 196 -11.73 14.47 -4.17
C LYS A 196 -10.69 13.67 -4.98
N ASN A 197 -9.44 14.12 -4.89
CA ASN A 197 -8.29 13.48 -5.49
C ASN A 197 -7.18 13.30 -4.45
N THR A 198 -7.58 12.95 -3.22
CA THR A 198 -6.70 12.96 -2.06
C THR A 198 -5.46 12.11 -2.32
N SER A 199 -4.29 12.74 -2.20
CA SER A 199 -2.99 12.10 -2.39
C SER A 199 -2.09 12.34 -1.18
N ARG A 200 -1.45 11.27 -0.69
CA ARG A 200 -0.44 11.34 0.36
C ARG A 200 0.96 11.53 -0.22
N LEU A 201 1.61 12.59 0.22
CA LEU A 201 2.92 13.03 -0.24
C LEU A 201 3.87 13.23 0.95
N PHE A 202 5.17 13.27 0.68
CA PHE A 202 6.15 13.69 1.66
C PHE A 202 5.96 15.17 2.04
N ALA A 203 6.05 15.51 3.33
CA ALA A 203 5.76 16.85 3.86
C ALA A 203 6.87 17.89 3.64
N ASN A 204 7.32 18.05 2.39
CA ASN A 204 8.29 19.06 1.99
C ASN A 204 7.66 20.46 1.85
N LYS A 205 8.49 21.46 1.47
CA LYS A 205 8.02 22.83 1.25
C LYS A 205 6.89 22.90 0.22
N VAL A 206 7.01 22.20 -0.90
CA VAL A 206 6.03 22.28 -2.01
C VAL A 206 4.68 21.65 -1.63
N ALA A 207 4.69 20.51 -0.93
CA ALA A 207 3.47 19.88 -0.43
C ALA A 207 2.74 20.77 0.59
N LYS A 208 3.49 21.39 1.52
CA LYS A 208 2.93 22.34 2.50
C LYS A 208 2.32 23.57 1.83
N GLU A 209 2.99 24.12 0.81
CA GLU A 209 2.40 25.21 0.00
C GLU A 209 1.15 24.76 -0.75
N ALA A 210 1.11 23.53 -1.29
CA ALA A 210 -0.09 23.00 -1.94
C ALA A 210 -1.28 22.89 -0.95
N VAL A 211 -1.04 22.39 0.28
CA VAL A 211 -2.06 22.35 1.35
C VAL A 211 -2.54 23.76 1.70
N LYS A 212 -1.62 24.72 1.79
CA LYS A 212 -1.96 26.12 2.06
C LYS A 212 -2.85 26.70 0.97
N VAL A 213 -2.47 26.54 -0.31
CA VAL A 213 -3.28 26.99 -1.46
C VAL A 213 -4.65 26.34 -1.46
N GLU A 214 -4.75 25.05 -1.17
CA GLU A 214 -6.03 24.34 -1.08
C GLU A 214 -6.97 24.95 -0.03
N ARG A 215 -6.43 25.30 1.15
CA ARG A 215 -7.17 25.92 2.26
C ARG A 215 -7.57 27.36 1.97
N GLU A 216 -6.68 28.14 1.35
CA GLU A 216 -6.85 29.58 1.13
C GLU A 216 -7.56 29.92 -0.20
N SER A 217 -7.64 28.97 -1.15
CA SER A 217 -8.27 29.18 -2.46
C SER A 217 -9.73 29.64 -2.31
N THR A 218 -10.01 30.83 -2.84
CA THR A 218 -11.37 31.39 -2.92
C THR A 218 -12.09 30.95 -4.20
N SER A 219 -11.35 30.57 -5.25
CA SER A 219 -11.94 30.17 -6.53
C SER A 219 -12.50 28.74 -6.52
N GLY A 220 -11.90 27.86 -5.70
CA GLY A 220 -12.21 26.42 -5.66
C GLY A 220 -11.80 25.64 -6.91
N LYS A 221 -11.06 26.26 -7.83
CA LYS A 221 -10.63 25.67 -9.10
C LYS A 221 -9.29 24.93 -8.94
N PHE A 222 -9.13 23.81 -9.65
CA PHE A 222 -7.92 22.98 -9.56
C PHE A 222 -6.68 23.71 -10.08
N GLU A 223 -6.87 24.65 -10.99
CA GLU A 223 -5.84 25.49 -11.57
C GLU A 223 -5.04 26.27 -10.52
N ASP A 224 -5.63 26.55 -9.35
CA ASP A 224 -4.94 27.25 -8.25
C ASP A 224 -3.78 26.41 -7.69
N VAL A 225 -3.97 25.08 -7.57
CA VAL A 225 -2.98 24.16 -6.97
C VAL A 225 -2.14 23.43 -8.02
N ALA A 226 -2.60 23.37 -9.27
CA ALA A 226 -1.94 22.65 -10.36
C ALA A 226 -0.42 22.94 -10.52
N PRO A 227 0.08 24.19 -10.36
CA PRO A 227 1.52 24.47 -10.43
C PRO A 227 2.37 23.76 -9.36
N TYR A 228 1.77 23.46 -8.20
CA TYR A 228 2.45 22.84 -7.06
C TYR A 228 2.47 21.32 -7.15
N VAL A 229 1.43 20.71 -7.74
CA VAL A 229 1.27 19.24 -7.83
C VAL A 229 1.70 18.66 -9.18
N SER A 230 2.57 19.36 -9.92
CA SER A 230 3.07 18.89 -11.21
C SER A 230 3.94 17.63 -11.10
N GLY A 231 3.49 16.53 -11.68
CA GLY A 231 4.25 15.27 -11.73
C GLY A 231 5.58 15.38 -12.49
N LYS A 232 5.68 16.29 -13.47
CA LYS A 232 6.96 16.57 -14.17
C LYS A 232 8.00 17.15 -13.21
N ARG A 233 7.58 18.09 -12.35
CA ARG A 233 8.44 18.68 -11.31
C ARG A 233 8.76 17.65 -10.23
N GLY A 234 7.78 16.84 -9.83
CA GLY A 234 7.98 15.76 -8.87
C GLY A 234 8.99 14.70 -9.31
N ARG A 235 9.02 14.35 -10.61
CA ARG A 235 10.01 13.41 -11.17
C ARG A 235 11.45 13.85 -10.94
N GLU A 236 11.72 15.15 -11.05
CA GLU A 236 13.07 15.69 -10.91
C GLU A 236 13.63 15.49 -9.50
N VAL A 237 12.79 15.44 -8.46
CA VAL A 237 13.22 15.14 -7.07
C VAL A 237 14.03 13.84 -7.01
N PHE A 238 13.56 12.81 -7.72
CA PHE A 238 14.22 11.51 -7.74
C PHE A 238 15.53 11.50 -8.55
N ILE A 239 15.72 12.47 -9.44
CA ILE A 239 16.89 12.58 -10.32
C ILE A 239 17.96 13.47 -9.69
N ASN A 240 17.58 14.66 -9.23
CA ASN A 240 18.49 15.69 -8.74
C ASN A 240 18.73 15.65 -7.22
N GLY A 241 17.89 14.95 -6.47
CA GLY A 241 18.02 14.82 -5.01
C GLY A 241 17.63 16.04 -4.20
N ASP A 242 17.06 17.06 -4.82
CA ASP A 242 16.45 18.19 -4.12
C ASP A 242 15.03 17.80 -3.68
N VAL A 243 14.93 17.41 -2.42
CA VAL A 243 13.69 16.93 -1.79
C VAL A 243 12.61 18.01 -1.69
N ASP A 244 12.95 19.28 -1.89
CA ASP A 244 12.03 20.42 -1.95
C ASP A 244 11.74 20.85 -3.40
N TYR A 245 12.32 20.20 -4.41
CA TYR A 245 12.17 20.65 -5.79
C TYR A 245 10.72 20.52 -6.28
N GLY A 246 9.98 19.50 -5.88
CA GLY A 246 8.60 19.24 -6.28
C GLY A 246 7.89 18.29 -5.33
N VAL A 247 6.62 17.99 -5.60
CA VAL A 247 5.89 16.98 -4.82
C VAL A 247 6.40 15.56 -5.12
N TRP A 248 6.46 14.71 -4.11
CA TRP A 248 6.80 13.30 -4.27
C TRP A 248 6.09 12.43 -3.23
N THR A 249 5.85 11.17 -3.59
CA THR A 249 4.97 10.27 -2.82
C THR A 249 5.72 9.55 -1.71
N ALA A 250 5.20 9.63 -0.49
CA ALA A 250 5.65 8.85 0.66
C ALA A 250 4.44 8.47 1.53
N GLY A 251 4.43 7.24 2.05
CA GLY A 251 3.38 6.75 2.94
C GLY A 251 3.76 6.99 4.40
N GLN A 252 2.81 6.92 5.34
CA GLN A 252 3.11 7.13 6.77
C GLN A 252 4.13 6.13 7.33
N VAL A 253 4.31 5.01 6.65
CA VAL A 253 5.32 4.00 6.95
C VAL A 253 6.76 4.52 6.94
N ILE A 254 7.02 5.75 6.44
CA ILE A 254 8.34 6.39 6.53
C ILE A 254 8.92 6.37 7.95
N GLY A 255 8.08 6.50 8.99
CA GLY A 255 8.53 6.46 10.38
C GLY A 255 9.06 5.10 10.86
N LEU A 256 8.92 4.03 10.06
CA LEU A 256 9.43 2.68 10.34
C LEU A 256 10.67 2.33 9.50
N ILE A 257 11.17 3.26 8.68
CA ILE A 257 12.27 3.03 7.75
C ILE A 257 13.55 3.67 8.30
N HIS A 258 14.50 2.84 8.72
CA HIS A 258 15.71 3.31 9.41
C HIS A 258 17.03 2.93 8.70
N ASP A 259 16.95 2.36 7.51
CA ASP A 259 18.10 1.80 6.80
C ASP A 259 17.90 1.75 5.28
N ILE A 260 18.96 1.43 4.54
CA ILE A 260 18.96 1.31 3.07
C ILE A 260 19.66 -0.01 2.68
N PRO A 261 19.02 -1.18 2.93
CA PRO A 261 19.59 -2.48 2.61
C PRO A 261 19.52 -2.79 1.10
N SER A 262 20.13 -3.89 0.65
CA SER A 262 19.77 -4.47 -0.63
C SER A 262 18.32 -4.98 -0.63
N CYS A 263 17.70 -5.10 -1.79
CA CYS A 263 16.36 -5.68 -1.92
C CYS A 263 16.32 -7.13 -1.44
N LYS A 264 17.41 -7.87 -1.60
CA LYS A 264 17.53 -9.25 -1.13
C LYS A 264 17.48 -9.30 0.40
N GLU A 265 18.36 -8.56 1.07
CA GLU A 265 18.42 -8.50 2.54
C GLU A 265 17.10 -8.01 3.14
N LEU A 266 16.47 -7.02 2.51
CA LEU A 266 15.17 -6.51 2.94
C LEU A 266 14.11 -7.61 2.95
N VAL A 267 13.95 -8.34 1.83
CA VAL A 267 12.91 -9.37 1.71
C VAL A 267 13.20 -10.56 2.63
N GLU A 268 14.44 -11.04 2.68
CA GLU A 268 14.84 -12.13 3.57
C GLU A 268 14.65 -11.76 5.05
N ARG A 269 14.90 -10.49 5.42
CA ARG A 269 14.63 -9.98 6.76
C ARG A 269 13.12 -9.97 7.07
N ILE A 270 12.30 -9.45 6.17
CA ILE A 270 10.83 -9.40 6.36
C ILE A 270 10.25 -10.80 6.54
N GLU A 271 10.68 -11.77 5.72
CA GLU A 271 10.24 -13.16 5.84
C GLU A 271 10.60 -13.75 7.21
N ARG A 272 11.86 -13.60 7.63
CA ARG A 272 12.33 -14.08 8.93
C ARG A 272 11.58 -13.42 10.10
N GLU A 273 11.48 -12.09 10.10
CA GLU A 273 10.80 -11.32 11.15
C GLU A 273 9.32 -11.67 11.24
N ALA A 274 8.67 -11.95 10.11
CA ALA A 274 7.27 -12.38 10.10
C ALA A 274 7.10 -13.75 10.75
N GLU A 275 7.95 -14.72 10.41
CA GLU A 275 7.94 -16.03 11.07
C GLU A 275 8.16 -15.93 12.58
N GLU A 276 9.16 -15.16 13.00
CA GLU A 276 9.46 -14.92 14.42
C GLU A 276 8.27 -14.27 15.14
N THR A 277 7.65 -13.28 14.51
CA THR A 277 6.48 -12.57 15.05
C THR A 277 5.29 -13.51 15.23
N ILE A 278 5.00 -14.36 14.23
CA ILE A 278 3.91 -15.34 14.31
C ILE A 278 4.18 -16.36 15.42
N LYS A 279 5.41 -16.89 15.51
CA LYS A 279 5.80 -17.84 16.57
C LYS A 279 5.66 -17.21 17.96
N LYS A 280 6.12 -15.96 18.12
CA LYS A 280 5.99 -15.21 19.37
C LYS A 280 4.54 -14.92 19.74
N ALA A 281 3.68 -14.57 18.78
CA ALA A 281 2.27 -14.37 19.04
C ALA A 281 1.58 -15.67 19.46
N GLY A 282 1.90 -16.78 18.80
CA GLY A 282 1.40 -18.12 19.15
C GLY A 282 1.81 -18.58 20.55
N SER A 283 3.01 -18.21 21.03
CA SER A 283 3.46 -18.58 22.38
C SER A 283 2.70 -17.87 23.51
N LEU A 284 1.89 -16.85 23.20
CA LEU A 284 1.05 -16.16 24.19
C LEU A 284 -0.24 -16.92 24.52
N ILE A 285 -0.57 -17.97 23.77
CA ILE A 285 -1.76 -18.79 24.02
C ILE A 285 -1.52 -19.64 25.27
N VAL A 286 -2.24 -19.36 26.35
CA VAL A 286 -2.22 -20.18 27.57
C VAL A 286 -3.38 -21.19 27.52
N GLY A 287 -3.05 -22.46 27.28
CA GLY A 287 -3.84 -23.66 27.59
C GLY A 287 -5.30 -23.73 27.11
N GLY A 288 -5.56 -24.58 26.11
CA GLY A 288 -6.74 -25.45 26.14
C GLY A 288 -6.33 -26.75 26.83
N GLY A 289 -6.96 -27.08 27.96
CA GLY A 289 -6.50 -28.14 28.87
C GLY A 289 -6.26 -29.51 28.23
N SER A 290 -5.12 -30.13 28.55
CA SER A 290 -5.11 -31.57 28.79
C SER A 290 -5.81 -31.80 30.13
N SER A 291 -6.98 -32.42 30.13
CA SER A 291 -7.65 -32.92 31.33
C SER A 291 -6.83 -34.06 31.93
N ALA A 292 -5.87 -33.72 32.79
CA ALA A 292 -5.50 -34.60 33.88
C ALA A 292 -6.39 -34.17 35.04
N ASP A 293 -7.44 -34.95 35.31
CA ASP A 293 -8.25 -34.77 36.50
C ASP A 293 -7.33 -34.76 37.73
N PRO A 294 -7.43 -33.77 38.62
CA PRO A 294 -6.74 -33.85 39.90
C PRO A 294 -7.36 -35.01 40.72
N PRO A 295 -6.55 -35.75 41.51
CA PRO A 295 -7.06 -36.85 42.32
C PRO A 295 -8.08 -36.34 43.35
N PRO A 296 -9.06 -37.17 43.75
CA PRO A 296 -10.09 -36.74 44.70
C PRO A 296 -9.45 -36.56 46.07
N GLY A 297 -9.35 -35.30 46.54
CA GLY A 297 -8.70 -34.96 47.79
C GLY A 297 -9.28 -33.71 48.44
N GLU A 298 -10.15 -33.96 49.42
CA GLU A 298 -10.58 -33.13 50.56
C GLU A 298 -11.23 -31.76 50.30
N VAL A 299 -12.55 -31.73 50.53
CA VAL A 299 -13.37 -30.53 50.66
C VAL A 299 -12.95 -29.80 51.95
N GLY A 300 -12.07 -28.82 51.82
CA GLY A 300 -11.78 -27.82 52.84
C GLY A 300 -12.82 -26.69 52.83
N GLU A 301 -13.26 -26.28 54.01
CA GLU A 301 -14.39 -25.41 54.31
C GLU A 301 -14.43 -24.07 53.53
N LYS A 302 -15.65 -23.68 53.13
CA LYS A 302 -15.96 -22.35 52.57
C LYS A 302 -15.59 -21.24 53.56
N MET A 303 -14.59 -20.42 53.24
CA MET A 303 -14.52 -19.05 53.75
C MET A 303 -15.08 -18.09 52.69
N ASN A 304 -16.27 -17.55 52.99
CA ASN A 304 -16.80 -16.37 52.34
C ASN A 304 -15.83 -15.19 52.52
N SER A 305 -15.35 -14.61 51.42
CA SER A 305 -14.84 -13.23 51.42
C SER A 305 -15.80 -12.35 50.62
N PRO A 306 -16.50 -11.40 51.25
CA PRO A 306 -17.38 -10.47 50.58
C PRO A 306 -16.53 -9.33 49.97
N GLY A 307 -16.48 -9.21 48.65
CA GLY A 307 -15.73 -8.09 48.06
C GLY A 307 -15.43 -8.11 46.57
N ALA A 308 -16.20 -8.79 45.72
CA ALA A 308 -16.04 -8.68 44.27
C ALA A 308 -17.32 -8.11 43.63
N GLU A 309 -17.41 -6.77 43.58
CA GLU A 309 -18.36 -6.08 42.71
C GLU A 309 -17.88 -6.15 41.25
N ILE A 310 -18.75 -6.66 40.39
CA ILE A 310 -18.59 -6.68 38.94
C ILE A 310 -19.02 -5.30 38.42
N TRP A 311 -18.08 -4.45 38.02
CA TRP A 311 -18.41 -3.14 37.45
C TRP A 311 -18.69 -3.25 35.95
N GLY A 312 -19.97 -3.18 35.61
CA GLY A 312 -20.46 -2.99 34.24
C GLY A 312 -20.40 -1.52 33.78
N VAL A 313 -20.12 -1.37 32.48
CA VAL A 313 -20.51 -0.29 31.56
C VAL A 313 -20.66 1.13 32.16
N GLY A 314 -19.57 1.87 32.20
CA GLY A 314 -19.58 3.31 32.51
C GLY A 314 -19.91 4.16 31.28
N GLN A 315 -21.03 4.89 31.35
CA GLN A 315 -21.20 6.14 30.62
C GLN A 315 -20.17 7.15 31.14
N SER A 316 -19.40 7.77 30.22
CA SER A 316 -18.57 8.91 30.54
C SER A 316 -19.11 10.16 29.84
N LYS A 317 -19.52 11.15 30.65
CA LYS A 317 -19.55 12.56 30.26
C LYS A 317 -18.26 13.19 30.79
N LEU A 318 -17.31 13.43 29.91
CA LEU A 318 -16.31 14.49 29.95
C LEU A 318 -16.03 14.90 28.51
#